data_AF-A0AA44DJ13-F1
#
_entry.id   AF-A0AA44DJ13-F1
#
_cell.length_a   1.000
_cell.length_b   1.000
_cell.length_c   1.000
_cell.angle_alpha   90.00
_cell.angle_beta   90.00
_cell.angle_gamma   90.00
#
_symmetry.space_group_name_H-M   'P 1'
#
loop_
_entity.id
_entity.type
_entity.pdbx_description
1 polymer ?
#
loop_
_entity_poly.entity_id
_entity_poly.type
_entity_poly.pdbx_seq_one_letter_code
_entity_poly.pdbx_strand_id
1 'polypeptide(L)'
;MNFKNYIKQVKLSIYLVIFIVVIVNINIIADLRLEKVLNSLIYIDTMILVVCIAFFILGYSSYIKNYKSLFEYINNNKTYEFKNNKLKEVIDNKLLENENTVESLKKEIEEINDYMTKWIHEIKIPIAVLEIISQRVKELENKYFGNYELHKQINIELKRIDSLVQQALYISKSGDYSSNFLIEEINLEKIVKEIIKKNKYLFIYNKIELRIGNLNYNVLSDKKWLMHIIEQIINNSCKYIKEDGIVEIYLQNSEIGIELHIKDNGIGIKTEDINRVFDKGYVGKHNEITKSTGMGLYISKKILNKLSHDISIESKENEFCNVCITFYKLSDYFNVT
;
A
#
# COMPACT_ATOMS: atom_id res chain seq x y z
N MET A 1 -10.62 -1.24 29.01
CA MET A 1 -11.81 -2.01 29.41
C MET A 1 -12.29 -1.51 30.77
N ASN A 2 -13.56 -1.09 30.90
CA ASN A 2 -13.99 -0.28 32.04
C ASN A 2 -14.95 -1.03 32.99
N PHE A 3 -14.80 -0.76 34.29
CA PHE A 3 -15.73 -1.16 35.37
C PHE A 3 -17.21 -0.88 35.03
N LYS A 4 -17.47 0.19 34.27
CA LYS A 4 -18.80 0.55 33.75
C LYS A 4 -19.47 -0.55 32.92
N ASN A 5 -18.70 -1.32 32.14
CA ASN A 5 -19.25 -2.40 31.32
C ASN A 5 -19.61 -3.63 32.16
N TYR A 6 -18.81 -3.92 33.18
CA TYR A 6 -19.13 -4.98 34.14
C TYR A 6 -20.42 -4.67 34.92
N ILE A 7 -20.59 -3.44 35.39
CA ILE A 7 -21.84 -2.99 36.03
C ILE A 7 -23.04 -3.19 35.10
N LYS A 8 -22.92 -2.85 33.81
CA LYS A 8 -24.01 -3.06 32.84
C LYS A 8 -24.42 -4.53 32.70
N GLN A 9 -23.48 -5.46 32.82
CA GLN A 9 -23.74 -6.89 32.73
C GLN A 9 -24.44 -7.43 33.99
N VAL A 10 -24.10 -6.90 35.17
CA VAL A 10 -24.61 -7.39 36.48
C VAL A 10 -25.75 -6.51 37.03
N LYS A 11 -26.21 -5.50 36.29
CA LYS A 11 -27.25 -4.53 36.73
C LYS A 11 -28.52 -5.19 37.27
N LEU A 12 -28.95 -6.30 36.68
CA LEU A 12 -30.16 -7.02 37.10
C LEU A 12 -29.97 -7.64 38.49
N SER A 13 -28.80 -8.23 38.75
CA SER A 13 -28.44 -8.78 40.06
C SER A 13 -28.33 -7.68 41.11
N ILE A 14 -27.81 -6.50 40.74
CA ILE A 14 -27.76 -5.32 41.64
C ILE A 14 -29.19 -4.92 42.04
N TYR A 15 -30.11 -4.79 41.07
CA TYR A 15 -31.50 -4.43 41.36
C TYR A 15 -32.21 -5.47 42.23
N LEU A 16 -31.96 -6.77 42.01
CA LEU A 16 -32.52 -7.84 42.85
C LEU A 16 -32.04 -7.76 44.29
N VAL A 17 -30.74 -7.53 44.51
CA VAL A 17 -30.19 -7.37 45.87
C VAL A 17 -30.82 -6.17 46.57
N ILE A 18 -30.91 -5.02 45.91
CA ILE A 18 -31.55 -3.82 46.46
C ILE A 18 -33.01 -4.10 46.82
N PHE A 19 -33.74 -4.78 45.93
CA PHE A 19 -35.14 -5.14 46.17
C PHE A 19 -35.33 -6.04 47.38
N ILE A 20 -34.47 -7.05 47.55
CA ILE A 20 -34.49 -7.95 48.71
C ILE A 20 -34.22 -7.16 50.00
N VAL A 21 -33.19 -6.32 50.02
CA VAL A 21 -32.86 -5.48 51.19
C VAL A 21 -34.03 -4.58 51.58
N VAL A 22 -34.70 -3.96 50.60
CA VAL A 22 -35.89 -3.12 50.84
C VAL A 22 -37.03 -3.93 51.45
N ILE A 23 -37.32 -5.13 50.93
CA ILE A 23 -38.36 -6.01 51.49
C ILE A 23 -38.04 -6.40 52.93
N VAL A 24 -36.79 -6.79 53.20
CA VAL A 24 -36.34 -7.18 54.55
C VAL A 24 -36.52 -6.01 55.51
N ASN A 25 -36.10 -4.81 55.12
CA ASN A 25 -36.21 -3.61 55.95
C ASN A 25 -37.67 -3.21 56.22
N ILE A 26 -38.56 -3.30 55.22
CA ILE A 26 -40.00 -3.05 55.41
C ILE A 26 -40.61 -4.04 56.41
N ASN A 27 -40.29 -5.33 56.29
CA ASN A 27 -40.81 -6.36 57.21
C ASN A 27 -40.37 -6.11 58.66
N ILE A 28 -39.11 -5.72 58.87
CA ILE A 28 -38.57 -5.48 60.23
C ILE A 28 -39.16 -4.21 60.84
N ILE A 29 -39.37 -3.14 60.06
CA ILE A 29 -39.98 -1.89 60.54
C ILE A 29 -41.45 -2.09 60.93
N ALA A 30 -42.17 -2.97 60.24
CA ALA A 30 -43.57 -3.27 60.55
C ALA A 30 -43.76 -3.98 61.91
N ASP A 31 -42.69 -4.56 62.47
CA ASP A 31 -42.72 -5.19 63.80
C ASP A 31 -42.55 -4.15 64.92
N LEU A 32 -43.69 -3.63 65.42
CA LEU A 32 -43.81 -2.53 66.39
C LEU A 32 -43.27 -2.81 67.81
N ARG A 33 -42.66 -3.99 68.07
CA ARG A 33 -42.25 -4.43 69.42
C ARG A 33 -40.79 -4.19 69.79
N LEU A 34 -39.99 -3.63 68.89
CA LEU A 34 -38.54 -3.51 69.05
C LEU A 34 -38.15 -2.07 69.41
N GLU A 35 -37.74 -1.79 70.65
CA GLU A 35 -37.25 -0.45 71.04
C GLU A 35 -35.86 -0.10 70.43
N LYS A 36 -35.17 -1.07 69.81
CA LYS A 36 -33.82 -0.93 69.24
C LYS A 36 -33.72 -1.33 67.76
N VAL A 37 -34.79 -1.16 66.97
CA VAL A 37 -34.82 -1.55 65.53
C VAL A 37 -33.68 -0.94 64.73
N LEU A 38 -33.40 0.36 64.91
CA LEU A 38 -32.48 1.12 64.06
C LEU A 38 -31.04 0.60 64.09
N ASN A 39 -30.49 0.29 65.28
CA ASN A 39 -29.12 -0.20 65.39
C ASN A 39 -28.96 -1.62 64.82
N SER A 40 -29.98 -2.47 65.00
CA SER A 40 -30.00 -3.82 64.44
C SER A 40 -30.10 -3.81 62.91
N LEU A 41 -30.89 -2.89 62.34
CA LEU A 41 -30.96 -2.68 60.90
C LEU A 41 -29.62 -2.23 60.32
N ILE A 42 -28.97 -1.24 60.92
CA ILE A 42 -27.66 -0.75 60.48
C ILE A 42 -26.62 -1.88 60.51
N TYR A 43 -26.64 -2.73 61.54
CA TYR A 43 -25.74 -3.87 61.63
C TYR A 43 -25.98 -4.93 60.53
N ILE A 44 -27.25 -5.25 60.23
CA ILE A 44 -27.60 -6.21 59.17
C ILE A 44 -27.25 -5.65 57.78
N ASP A 45 -27.58 -4.39 57.51
CA ASP A 45 -27.29 -3.74 56.23
C ASP A 45 -25.77 -3.63 55.99
N THR A 46 -24.98 -3.31 57.02
CA THR A 46 -23.52 -3.27 56.91
C THR A 46 -22.92 -4.65 56.64
N MET A 47 -23.43 -5.71 57.27
CA MET A 47 -23.00 -7.08 56.97
C MET A 47 -23.35 -7.51 55.55
N ILE A 48 -24.56 -7.21 55.08
CA ILE A 48 -24.98 -7.49 53.70
C ILE A 48 -24.10 -6.73 52.71
N LEU A 49 -23.82 -5.45 52.97
CA LEU A 49 -22.98 -4.62 52.12
C LEU A 49 -21.57 -5.21 51.96
N VAL A 50 -20.95 -5.68 53.05
CA VAL A 50 -19.62 -6.30 53.02
C VAL A 50 -19.63 -7.57 52.15
N VAL A 51 -20.64 -8.42 52.30
CA VAL A 51 -20.78 -9.65 51.49
C VAL A 51 -21.00 -9.30 50.01
N CYS A 52 -21.82 -8.30 49.71
CA CYS A 52 -22.03 -7.84 48.34
C CYS A 52 -20.74 -7.30 47.72
N ILE A 53 -19.98 -6.46 48.44
CA ILE A 53 -18.70 -5.92 47.97
C ILE A 53 -17.72 -7.07 47.68
N ALA A 54 -17.61 -8.05 48.57
CA ALA A 54 -16.75 -9.22 48.34
C ALA A 54 -17.17 -10.00 47.07
N PHE A 55 -18.48 -10.22 46.86
CA PHE A 55 -18.99 -10.88 45.67
C PHE A 55 -18.70 -10.08 44.38
N PHE A 56 -18.85 -8.75 44.42
CA PHE A 56 -18.51 -7.89 43.28
C PHE A 56 -17.02 -7.90 42.96
N ILE A 57 -16.15 -7.89 43.96
CA ILE A 57 -14.69 -7.95 43.77
C ILE A 57 -14.32 -9.29 43.13
N LEU A 58 -14.82 -10.40 43.66
CA LEU A 58 -14.57 -11.73 43.10
C LEU A 58 -15.12 -11.86 41.67
N GLY A 59 -16.35 -11.41 41.43
CA GLY A 59 -16.96 -11.41 40.11
C GLY A 59 -16.22 -10.54 39.09
N TYR A 60 -15.78 -9.35 39.49
CA TYR A 60 -15.01 -8.45 38.63
C TYR A 60 -13.62 -9.01 38.31
N SER A 61 -12.94 -9.61 39.28
CA SER A 61 -11.65 -10.26 39.07
C SER A 61 -11.75 -11.42 38.06
N SER A 62 -12.81 -12.24 38.16
CA SER A 62 -13.10 -13.32 37.22
C SER A 62 -13.42 -12.78 35.82
N TYR A 63 -14.19 -11.68 35.74
CA TYR A 63 -14.52 -11.00 34.48
C TYR A 63 -13.26 -10.50 33.75
N ILE A 64 -12.35 -9.82 34.45
CA ILE A 64 -11.09 -9.35 33.86
C ILE A 64 -10.26 -10.53 33.36
N LYS A 65 -10.13 -11.58 34.17
CA LYS A 65 -9.33 -12.76 33.81
C LYS A 65 -9.83 -13.41 32.53
N ASN A 66 -11.15 -13.61 32.40
CA ASN A 66 -11.77 -14.22 31.22
C ASN A 66 -11.62 -13.34 29.96
N TYR A 67 -11.65 -12.02 30.11
CA TYR A 67 -11.47 -11.12 28.98
C TYR A 67 -10.00 -11.04 28.54
N LYS A 68 -9.06 -11.02 29.50
CA LYS A 68 -7.63 -11.04 29.18
C LYS A 68 -7.27 -12.32 28.42
N SER A 69 -7.78 -13.47 28.85
CA SER A 69 -7.58 -14.73 28.11
C SER A 69 -8.22 -14.70 26.72
N LEU A 70 -9.36 -14.02 26.55
CA LEU A 70 -9.98 -13.85 25.23
C LEU A 70 -9.11 -13.02 24.29
N PHE A 71 -8.54 -11.94 24.79
CA PHE A 71 -7.64 -11.09 24.03
C PHE A 71 -6.37 -11.83 23.63
N GLU A 72 -5.79 -12.63 24.53
CA GLU A 72 -4.62 -13.47 24.22
C GLU A 72 -4.93 -14.57 23.19
N TYR A 73 -6.12 -15.19 23.24
CA TYR A 73 -6.54 -16.19 22.26
C TYR A 73 -6.64 -15.61 20.84
N ILE A 74 -7.31 -14.46 20.69
CA ILE A 74 -7.49 -13.80 19.40
C ILE A 74 -6.14 -13.36 18.81
N ASN A 75 -5.21 -12.89 19.65
CA ASN A 75 -3.98 -12.26 19.16
C ASN A 75 -2.84 -13.25 18.91
N ASN A 76 -2.79 -14.37 19.64
CA ASN A 76 -1.65 -15.29 19.61
C ASN A 76 -1.94 -16.66 18.99
N ASN A 77 -3.16 -16.92 18.47
CA ASN A 77 -3.55 -18.22 17.88
C ASN A 77 -3.12 -19.44 18.73
N LYS A 78 -3.07 -19.30 20.06
CA LYS A 78 -2.65 -20.36 20.98
C LYS A 78 -3.77 -20.79 21.89
N THR A 79 -3.81 -22.11 22.05
CA THR A 79 -4.72 -22.96 22.81
C THR A 79 -4.92 -22.47 24.24
N TYR A 80 -6.06 -21.83 24.51
CA TYR A 80 -6.57 -21.66 25.86
C TYR A 80 -7.98 -22.25 25.94
N GLU A 81 -8.21 -23.11 26.94
CA GLU A 81 -9.54 -23.67 27.21
C GLU A 81 -10.41 -22.60 27.87
N PHE A 82 -11.33 -22.04 27.11
CA PHE A 82 -12.44 -21.29 27.69
C PHE A 82 -13.31 -22.23 28.51
N LYS A 83 -13.64 -21.85 29.74
CA LYS A 83 -14.67 -22.56 30.53
C LYS A 83 -16.08 -22.45 29.93
N ASN A 84 -16.29 -21.58 28.94
CA ASN A 84 -17.59 -21.30 28.35
C ASN A 84 -17.61 -21.70 26.86
N ASN A 85 -17.93 -22.98 26.60
CA ASN A 85 -17.82 -23.61 25.28
C ASN A 85 -18.58 -22.87 24.15
N LYS A 86 -19.72 -22.24 24.44
CA LYS A 86 -20.55 -21.57 23.41
C LYS A 86 -19.90 -20.34 22.79
N LEU A 87 -19.19 -19.53 23.58
CA LEU A 87 -18.56 -18.30 23.05
C LEU A 87 -17.35 -18.65 22.19
N LYS A 88 -16.60 -19.69 22.58
CA LYS A 88 -15.49 -20.23 21.81
C LYS A 88 -15.98 -20.74 20.45
N GLU A 89 -17.04 -21.55 20.43
CA GLU A 89 -17.63 -22.09 19.20
C GLU A 89 -18.08 -21.01 18.21
N VAL A 90 -18.72 -19.93 18.69
CA VAL A 90 -19.12 -18.80 17.83
C VAL A 90 -17.92 -18.08 17.24
N ILE A 91 -16.85 -17.89 18.01
CA ILE A 91 -15.63 -17.23 17.55
C ILE A 91 -14.91 -18.11 16.54
N ASP A 92 -14.74 -19.40 16.84
CA ASP A 92 -14.08 -20.36 15.95
C ASP A 92 -14.84 -20.47 14.61
N ASN A 93 -16.17 -20.52 14.64
CA ASN A 93 -17.00 -20.49 13.43
C ASN A 93 -16.80 -19.20 12.63
N LYS A 94 -16.73 -18.04 13.29
CA LYS A 94 -16.53 -16.75 12.61
C LYS A 94 -15.12 -16.61 12.04
N LEU A 95 -14.10 -17.14 12.74
CA LEU A 95 -12.73 -17.21 12.25
C LEU A 95 -12.64 -18.09 11.00
N LEU A 96 -13.21 -19.30 11.06
CA LEU A 96 -13.26 -20.22 9.92
C LEU A 96 -14.00 -19.63 8.72
N GLU A 97 -15.15 -18.97 8.94
CA GLU A 97 -15.89 -18.27 7.89
C GLU A 97 -15.06 -17.16 7.24
N ASN A 98 -14.33 -16.39 8.05
CA ASN A 98 -13.45 -15.34 7.57
C ASN A 98 -12.24 -15.90 6.80
N GLU A 99 -11.63 -16.98 7.28
CA GLU A 99 -10.56 -17.70 6.57
C GLU A 99 -11.03 -18.21 5.21
N ASN A 100 -12.19 -18.86 5.16
CA ASN A 100 -12.80 -19.34 3.91
C ASN A 100 -13.09 -18.18 2.93
N THR A 101 -13.55 -17.03 3.44
CA THR A 101 -13.84 -15.85 2.62
C THR A 101 -12.54 -15.22 2.08
N VAL A 102 -11.49 -15.16 2.91
CA VAL A 102 -10.17 -14.69 2.47
C VAL A 102 -9.60 -15.63 1.40
N GLU A 103 -9.75 -16.93 1.56
CA GLU A 103 -9.28 -17.93 0.60
C GLU A 103 -10.07 -17.86 -0.72
N SER A 104 -11.40 -17.71 -0.67
CA SER A 104 -12.21 -17.54 -1.88
C SER A 104 -11.85 -16.26 -2.63
N LEU A 105 -11.67 -15.15 -1.93
CA LEU A 105 -11.24 -13.88 -2.53
C LEU A 105 -9.86 -13.98 -3.17
N LYS A 106 -8.91 -14.68 -2.53
CA LYS A 106 -7.58 -14.93 -3.12
C LYS A 106 -7.70 -15.71 -4.42
N LYS A 107 -8.52 -16.77 -4.44
CA LYS A 107 -8.72 -17.59 -5.62
C LYS A 107 -9.38 -16.80 -6.77
N GLU A 108 -10.37 -15.96 -6.46
CA GLU A 108 -10.98 -15.05 -7.46
C GLU A 108 -9.96 -14.06 -8.03
N ILE A 109 -9.06 -13.52 -7.20
CA ILE A 109 -7.98 -12.64 -7.65
C ILE A 109 -7.00 -13.37 -8.59
N GLU A 110 -6.63 -14.61 -8.26
CA GLU A 110 -5.79 -15.45 -9.11
C GLU A 110 -6.44 -15.72 -10.47
N GLU A 111 -7.72 -16.11 -10.48
CA GLU A 111 -8.49 -16.35 -11.71
C GLU A 111 -8.58 -15.09 -12.60
N ILE A 112 -8.79 -13.92 -11.99
CA ILE A 112 -8.79 -12.63 -12.68
C ILE A 112 -7.41 -12.32 -13.28
N ASN A 113 -6.32 -12.61 -12.56
CA ASN A 113 -4.96 -12.36 -13.05
C ASN A 113 -4.58 -13.27 -14.22
N ASP A 114 -4.98 -14.54 -14.17
CA ASP A 114 -4.81 -15.48 -15.28
C ASP A 114 -5.60 -15.05 -16.51
N TYR A 115 -6.85 -14.61 -16.31
CA TYR A 115 -7.67 -14.07 -17.39
C TYR A 115 -7.05 -12.83 -18.02
N MET A 116 -6.61 -11.86 -17.20
CA MET A 116 -5.94 -10.65 -17.67
C MET A 116 -4.67 -10.97 -18.46
N THR A 117 -3.88 -11.94 -18.01
CA THR A 117 -2.66 -12.37 -18.70
C THR A 117 -2.98 -12.94 -20.10
N LYS A 118 -4.01 -13.79 -20.21
CA LYS A 118 -4.47 -14.33 -21.51
C LYS A 118 -4.99 -13.23 -22.42
N TRP A 119 -5.83 -12.34 -21.90
CA TRP A 119 -6.39 -11.21 -22.65
C TRP A 119 -5.31 -10.28 -23.20
N ILE A 120 -4.25 -10.02 -22.41
CA ILE A 120 -3.09 -9.23 -22.87
C ILE A 120 -2.34 -9.92 -24.00
N HIS A 121 -2.15 -11.23 -23.92
CA HIS A 121 -1.56 -11.99 -25.03
C HIS A 121 -2.41 -11.88 -26.29
N GLU A 122 -3.74 -11.99 -26.16
CA GLU A 122 -4.67 -11.83 -27.28
C GLU A 122 -4.64 -10.43 -27.90
N ILE A 123 -4.39 -9.38 -27.12
CA ILE A 123 -4.24 -7.99 -27.64
C ILE A 123 -2.88 -7.74 -28.30
N LYS A 124 -1.82 -8.43 -27.88
CA LYS A 124 -0.52 -8.31 -28.56
C LYS A 124 -0.57 -8.77 -30.01
N ILE A 125 -1.44 -9.73 -30.33
CA ILE A 125 -1.61 -10.24 -31.69
C ILE A 125 -2.10 -9.16 -32.67
N PRO A 126 -3.23 -8.45 -32.45
CA PRO A 126 -3.66 -7.37 -33.33
C PRO A 126 -2.68 -6.18 -33.32
N ILE A 127 -1.95 -5.90 -32.24
CA ILE A 127 -0.87 -4.90 -32.25
C ILE A 127 0.23 -5.31 -33.25
N ALA A 128 0.69 -6.56 -33.21
CA ALA A 128 1.70 -7.06 -34.15
C ALA A 128 1.22 -7.01 -35.61
N VAL A 129 -0.07 -7.32 -35.85
CA VAL A 129 -0.68 -7.18 -37.19
C VAL A 129 -0.68 -5.72 -37.64
N LEU A 130 -1.04 -4.79 -36.74
CA LEU A 130 -1.01 -3.36 -37.05
C LEU A 130 0.42 -2.85 -37.29
N GLU A 131 1.43 -3.39 -36.62
CA GLU A 131 2.85 -3.08 -36.91
C GLU A 131 3.25 -3.51 -38.32
N ILE A 132 2.83 -4.70 -38.76
CA ILE A 132 3.05 -5.17 -40.14
C ILE A 132 2.31 -4.27 -41.14
N ILE A 133 1.07 -3.88 -40.85
CA ILE A 133 0.32 -2.94 -41.69
C ILE A 133 1.04 -1.59 -41.74
N SER A 134 1.53 -1.09 -40.61
CA SER A 134 2.31 0.16 -40.53
C SER A 134 3.58 0.09 -41.36
N GLN A 135 4.27 -1.06 -41.39
CA GLN A 135 5.43 -1.29 -42.26
C GLN A 135 5.06 -1.23 -43.75
N ARG A 136 3.94 -1.83 -44.16
CA ARG A 136 3.43 -1.70 -45.53
C ARG A 136 3.10 -0.25 -45.90
N VAL A 137 2.50 0.50 -44.98
CA VAL A 137 2.24 1.94 -45.17
C VAL A 137 3.55 2.68 -45.40
N LYS A 138 4.60 2.40 -44.63
CA LYS A 138 5.94 2.98 -44.81
C LYS A 138 6.51 2.75 -46.21
N GLU A 139 6.37 1.52 -46.73
CA GLU A 139 6.87 1.15 -48.06
C GLU A 139 6.12 1.90 -49.17
N LEU A 140 4.80 2.01 -49.05
CA LEU A 140 3.96 2.75 -49.99
C LEU A 140 4.24 4.26 -49.93
N GLU A 141 4.36 4.82 -48.74
CA GLU A 141 4.71 6.23 -48.54
C GLU A 141 6.07 6.58 -49.17
N ASN A 142 7.08 5.75 -48.95
CA ASN A 142 8.39 5.91 -49.57
C ASN A 142 8.32 5.86 -51.10
N LYS A 143 7.50 4.94 -51.64
CA LYS A 143 7.36 4.74 -53.08
C LYS A 143 6.63 5.88 -53.80
N TYR A 144 5.61 6.46 -53.19
CA TYR A 144 4.70 7.40 -53.86
C TYR A 144 4.85 8.87 -53.42
N PHE A 145 5.29 9.13 -52.19
CA PHE A 145 5.28 10.47 -51.60
C PHE A 145 6.65 10.94 -51.09
N GLY A 146 7.61 10.02 -50.90
CA GLY A 146 8.96 10.34 -50.42
C GLY A 146 9.00 10.93 -48.99
N ASN A 147 7.87 10.90 -48.28
CA ASN A 147 7.73 11.32 -46.89
C ASN A 147 7.20 10.13 -46.06
N TYR A 148 7.36 10.18 -44.73
CA TYR A 148 7.00 9.07 -43.83
C TYR A 148 6.03 9.53 -42.73
N GLU A 149 5.21 10.54 -43.02
CA GLU A 149 4.36 11.23 -42.04
C GLU A 149 3.33 10.28 -41.43
N LEU A 150 2.59 9.55 -42.26
CA LEU A 150 1.52 8.65 -41.84
C LEU A 150 2.08 7.43 -41.10
N HIS A 151 3.17 6.83 -41.61
CA HIS A 151 3.85 5.74 -40.91
C HIS A 151 4.30 6.15 -39.50
N LYS A 152 4.91 7.33 -39.35
CA LYS A 152 5.34 7.84 -38.04
C LYS A 152 4.16 7.99 -37.08
N GLN A 153 3.06 8.58 -37.52
CA GLN A 153 1.86 8.77 -36.69
C GLN A 153 1.28 7.42 -36.23
N ILE A 154 1.15 6.45 -37.13
CA ILE A 154 0.66 5.10 -36.80
C ILE A 154 1.60 4.41 -35.79
N ASN A 155 2.91 4.50 -36.02
CA ASN A 155 3.90 3.86 -35.15
C ASN A 155 3.92 4.48 -33.73
N ILE A 156 3.71 5.80 -33.61
CA ILE A 156 3.56 6.47 -32.30
C ILE A 156 2.35 5.90 -31.54
N GLU A 157 1.18 5.79 -32.18
CA GLU A 157 -0.01 5.26 -31.52
C GLU A 157 0.13 3.75 -31.22
N LEU A 158 0.79 2.97 -32.07
CA LEU A 158 1.05 1.56 -31.78
C LEU A 158 1.95 1.35 -30.57
N LYS A 159 3.05 2.12 -30.47
CA LYS A 159 3.91 2.10 -29.28
C LYS A 159 3.16 2.54 -28.04
N ARG A 160 2.22 3.49 -28.17
CA ARG A 160 1.38 3.93 -27.07
C ARG A 160 0.43 2.81 -26.61
N ILE A 161 -0.21 2.10 -27.54
CA ILE A 161 -1.08 0.96 -27.23
C ILE A 161 -0.27 -0.15 -26.56
N ASP A 162 0.90 -0.53 -27.10
CA ASP A 162 1.75 -1.56 -26.47
C ASP A 162 2.15 -1.14 -25.05
N SER A 163 2.55 0.12 -24.84
CA SER A 163 2.86 0.64 -23.50
C SER A 163 1.67 0.53 -22.53
N LEU A 164 0.44 0.85 -22.98
CA LEU A 164 -0.78 0.71 -22.16
C LEU A 164 -1.07 -0.75 -21.81
N VAL A 165 -0.84 -1.67 -22.74
CA VAL A 165 -1.03 -3.12 -22.54
C VAL A 165 0.00 -3.68 -21.58
N GLN A 166 1.26 -3.25 -21.68
CA GLN A 166 2.30 -3.63 -20.72
C GLN A 166 1.99 -3.07 -19.33
N GLN A 167 1.48 -1.83 -19.22
CA GLN A 167 1.02 -1.26 -17.96
C GLN A 167 -0.13 -2.08 -17.34
N ALA A 168 -1.10 -2.51 -18.14
CA ALA A 168 -2.19 -3.38 -17.68
C ALA A 168 -1.66 -4.74 -17.18
N LEU A 169 -0.67 -5.33 -17.87
CA LEU A 169 0.03 -6.54 -17.42
C LEU A 169 0.69 -6.32 -16.06
N TYR A 170 1.40 -5.20 -15.92
CA TYR A 170 2.08 -4.86 -14.69
C TYR A 170 1.12 -4.68 -13.53
N ILE A 171 -0.02 -4.01 -13.74
CA ILE A 171 -1.06 -3.85 -12.72
C ILE A 171 -1.68 -5.19 -12.32
N SER A 172 -2.00 -6.06 -13.28
CA SER A 172 -2.54 -7.40 -12.96
C SER A 172 -1.53 -8.21 -12.14
N LYS A 173 -0.26 -8.22 -12.54
CA LYS A 173 0.80 -8.92 -11.78
C LYS A 173 1.17 -8.22 -10.47
N SER A 174 0.74 -6.98 -10.26
CA SER A 174 1.13 -6.20 -9.08
C SER A 174 0.51 -6.63 -7.76
N GLY A 175 -0.58 -7.40 -7.83
CA GLY A 175 -1.14 -8.07 -6.65
C GLY A 175 -0.18 -9.09 -6.03
N ASP A 176 0.75 -9.63 -6.83
CA ASP A 176 1.42 -10.91 -6.56
C ASP A 176 2.96 -10.80 -6.41
N TYR A 177 3.52 -9.58 -6.32
CA TYR A 177 4.99 -9.38 -6.33
C TYR A 177 5.79 -9.99 -5.16
N SER A 178 5.18 -10.81 -4.30
CA SER A 178 5.93 -11.54 -3.27
C SER A 178 6.66 -12.78 -3.79
N SER A 179 6.40 -13.26 -5.02
CA SER A 179 6.83 -14.61 -5.40
C SER A 179 8.13 -14.74 -6.21
N ASN A 180 8.68 -13.72 -6.91
CA ASN A 180 9.89 -13.90 -7.74
C ASN A 180 10.70 -12.61 -8.06
N PHE A 181 11.30 -11.95 -7.07
CA PHE A 181 12.38 -10.99 -7.37
C PHE A 181 13.72 -11.72 -7.47
N LEU A 182 14.50 -11.42 -8.51
CA LEU A 182 15.86 -11.93 -8.64
C LEU A 182 16.83 -10.80 -8.26
N ILE A 183 17.22 -10.79 -6.99
CA ILE A 183 18.15 -9.79 -6.46
C ILE A 183 19.57 -10.19 -6.86
N GLU A 184 20.21 -9.32 -7.63
CA GLU A 184 21.61 -9.46 -8.06
C GLU A 184 22.36 -8.15 -7.85
N GLU A 185 23.70 -8.23 -7.86
CA GLU A 185 24.55 -7.03 -7.82
C GLU A 185 24.61 -6.42 -9.22
N ILE A 186 24.14 -5.17 -9.35
CA ILE A 186 24.01 -4.52 -10.64
C ILE A 186 24.69 -3.16 -10.63
N ASN A 187 25.44 -2.90 -11.70
CA ASN A 187 26.10 -1.63 -11.92
C ASN A 187 25.12 -0.61 -12.54
N LEU A 188 24.91 0.51 -11.84
CA LEU A 188 23.96 1.55 -12.25
C LEU A 188 24.36 2.21 -13.57
N GLU A 189 25.66 2.42 -13.81
CA GLU A 189 26.16 2.99 -15.07
C GLU A 189 25.76 2.14 -16.28
N LYS A 190 25.87 0.81 -16.18
CA LYS A 190 25.46 -0.11 -17.25
C LYS A 190 23.97 -0.01 -17.54
N ILE A 191 23.11 -0.03 -16.52
CA ILE A 191 21.66 0.09 -16.69
C ILE A 191 21.31 1.40 -17.38
N VAL A 192 21.81 2.52 -16.84
CA VAL A 192 21.47 3.87 -17.34
C VAL A 192 21.91 4.03 -18.79
N LYS A 193 23.14 3.59 -19.14
CA LYS A 193 23.63 3.61 -20.52
C LYS A 193 22.78 2.75 -21.47
N GLU A 194 22.33 1.58 -21.02
CA GLU A 194 21.45 0.71 -21.80
C GLU A 194 20.12 1.39 -22.13
N ILE A 195 19.51 2.04 -21.13
CA ILE A 195 18.25 2.77 -21.27
C ILE A 195 18.40 4.01 -22.17
N ILE A 196 19.47 4.78 -21.99
CA ILE A 196 19.76 5.94 -22.85
C ILE A 196 19.95 5.50 -24.30
N LYS A 197 20.70 4.42 -24.53
CA LYS A 197 20.92 3.89 -25.88
C LYS A 197 19.60 3.46 -26.54
N LYS A 198 18.72 2.81 -25.78
CA LYS A 198 17.38 2.40 -26.23
C LYS A 198 16.50 3.61 -26.57
N ASN A 199 16.58 4.67 -25.78
CA ASN A 199 15.73 5.86 -25.88
C ASN A 199 16.40 7.06 -26.59
N LYS A 200 17.53 6.86 -27.26
CA LYS A 200 18.33 7.93 -27.92
C LYS A 200 17.53 8.86 -28.81
N TYR A 201 16.48 8.33 -29.45
CA TYR A 201 15.65 9.08 -30.38
C TYR A 201 14.85 10.19 -29.68
N LEU A 202 14.44 9.99 -28.41
CA LEU A 202 13.71 10.98 -27.63
C LEU A 202 14.57 12.21 -27.39
N PHE A 203 15.83 12.00 -26.98
CA PHE A 203 16.77 13.08 -26.74
C PHE A 203 17.09 13.86 -28.02
N ILE A 204 17.31 13.16 -29.14
CA ILE A 204 17.63 13.80 -30.43
C ILE A 204 16.41 14.59 -30.95
N TYR A 205 15.23 13.99 -30.93
CA TYR A 205 14.00 14.59 -31.48
C TYR A 205 13.59 15.84 -30.69
N ASN A 206 13.66 15.77 -29.36
CA ASN A 206 13.31 16.89 -28.48
C ASN A 206 14.48 17.87 -28.24
N LYS A 207 15.62 17.67 -28.92
CA LYS A 207 16.86 18.49 -28.76
C LYS A 207 17.30 18.63 -27.29
N ILE A 208 17.26 17.53 -26.55
CA ILE A 208 17.61 17.49 -25.12
C ILE A 208 19.11 17.28 -24.97
N GLU A 209 19.78 18.16 -24.24
CA GLU A 209 21.15 17.97 -23.76
C GLU A 209 21.16 16.96 -22.62
N LEU A 210 21.92 15.87 -22.78
CA LEU A 210 22.06 14.84 -21.76
C LEU A 210 23.41 14.98 -21.05
N ARG A 211 23.39 15.21 -19.74
CA ARG A 211 24.57 15.28 -18.89
C ARG A 211 24.62 14.07 -17.96
N ILE A 212 25.69 13.29 -18.05
CA ILE A 212 25.87 12.07 -17.26
C ILE A 212 27.06 12.28 -16.34
N GLY A 213 26.82 12.23 -15.03
CA GLY A 213 27.86 12.24 -14.01
C GLY A 213 28.54 10.88 -13.86
N ASN A 214 29.33 10.71 -12.80
CA ASN A 214 29.89 9.40 -12.47
C ASN A 214 28.80 8.50 -11.89
N LEU A 215 28.45 7.42 -12.60
CA LEU A 215 27.42 6.45 -12.21
C LEU A 215 28.00 5.09 -11.82
N ASN A 216 29.33 4.96 -11.72
CA ASN A 216 29.99 3.68 -11.48
C ASN A 216 29.83 3.23 -10.01
N TYR A 217 28.67 2.66 -9.71
CA TYR A 217 28.32 2.13 -8.40
C TYR A 217 27.46 0.88 -8.56
N ASN A 218 27.69 -0.11 -7.69
CA ASN A 218 26.95 -1.35 -7.68
C ASN A 218 25.89 -1.35 -6.58
N VAL A 219 24.67 -1.78 -6.90
CA VAL A 219 23.55 -1.90 -5.97
C VAL A 219 22.95 -3.30 -6.02
N LEU A 220 22.39 -3.76 -4.90
CA LEU A 220 21.60 -5.00 -4.86
C LEU A 220 20.15 -4.68 -5.22
N SER A 221 19.68 -5.19 -6.35
CA SER A 221 18.31 -4.97 -6.81
C SER A 221 17.91 -6.01 -7.86
N ASP A 222 16.69 -5.91 -8.37
CA ASP A 222 16.26 -6.66 -9.54
C ASP A 222 16.46 -5.83 -10.81
N LYS A 223 17.30 -6.32 -11.73
CA LYS A 223 17.70 -5.59 -12.93
C LYS A 223 16.53 -5.21 -13.81
N LYS A 224 15.58 -6.12 -14.01
CA LYS A 224 14.45 -5.91 -14.92
C LYS A 224 13.55 -4.80 -14.40
N TRP A 225 13.24 -4.84 -13.11
CA TRP A 225 12.37 -3.87 -12.48
C TRP A 225 13.04 -2.50 -12.35
N LEU A 226 14.30 -2.46 -11.94
CA LEU A 226 15.05 -1.22 -11.85
C LEU A 226 15.19 -0.55 -13.22
N MET A 227 15.44 -1.33 -14.27
CA MET A 227 15.50 -0.82 -15.64
C MET A 227 14.16 -0.20 -16.08
N HIS A 228 13.03 -0.85 -15.75
CA HIS A 228 11.70 -0.34 -16.07
C HIS A 228 11.39 0.99 -15.35
N ILE A 229 11.75 1.10 -14.07
CA ILE A 229 11.54 2.31 -13.27
C ILE A 229 12.36 3.48 -13.81
N ILE A 230 13.65 3.27 -14.07
CA ILE A 230 14.53 4.32 -14.60
C ILE A 230 14.06 4.75 -15.99
N GLU A 231 13.65 3.80 -16.84
CA GLU A 231 13.08 4.10 -18.16
C GLU A 231 11.80 4.93 -18.05
N GLN A 232 10.93 4.62 -17.08
CA GLN A 232 9.71 5.39 -16.82
C GLN A 232 10.01 6.83 -16.39
N ILE A 233 11.02 7.02 -15.53
CA ILE A 233 11.43 8.35 -15.05
C ILE A 233 12.02 9.16 -16.20
N ILE A 234 12.94 8.59 -16.98
CA ILE A 234 13.55 9.25 -18.14
C ILE A 234 12.49 9.66 -19.17
N ASN A 235 11.51 8.78 -19.44
CA ASN A 235 10.41 9.09 -20.34
C ASN A 235 9.56 10.25 -19.83
N ASN A 236 9.32 10.33 -18.52
CA ASN A 236 8.62 11.47 -17.92
C ASN A 236 9.45 12.75 -18.07
N SER A 237 10.74 12.73 -17.76
CA SER A 237 11.63 13.89 -17.92
C SER A 237 11.63 14.40 -19.35
N CYS A 238 11.79 13.52 -20.35
CA CYS A 238 11.76 13.91 -21.77
C CYS A 238 10.38 14.42 -22.23
N LYS A 239 9.30 13.99 -21.59
CA LYS A 239 7.92 14.36 -21.95
C LYS A 239 7.51 15.74 -21.43
N TYR A 240 8.03 16.13 -20.27
CA TYR A 240 7.66 17.35 -19.55
C TYR A 240 8.72 18.45 -19.64
N ILE A 241 9.70 18.29 -20.53
CA ILE A 241 10.81 19.23 -20.70
C ILE A 241 10.41 20.49 -21.47
N LYS A 242 11.10 21.59 -21.21
CA LYS A 242 10.93 22.88 -21.92
C LYS A 242 11.78 22.93 -23.19
N GLU A 243 11.69 24.01 -23.96
CA GLU A 243 12.66 24.32 -25.01
C GLU A 243 14.08 24.40 -24.41
N ASP A 244 15.10 23.95 -25.17
CA ASP A 244 16.48 23.76 -24.69
C ASP A 244 16.58 22.86 -23.44
N GLY A 245 15.93 21.71 -23.53
CA GLY A 245 15.85 20.75 -22.44
C GLY A 245 17.21 20.20 -22.02
N ILE A 246 17.45 20.10 -20.72
CA ILE A 246 18.63 19.50 -20.12
C ILE A 246 18.14 18.40 -19.17
N VAL A 247 18.68 17.19 -19.33
CA VAL A 247 18.51 16.07 -18.39
C VAL A 247 19.87 15.71 -17.80
N GLU A 248 19.99 15.81 -16.48
CA GLU A 248 21.19 15.51 -15.71
C GLU A 248 20.97 14.23 -14.91
N ILE A 249 21.84 13.24 -15.09
CA ILE A 249 21.79 11.97 -14.35
C ILE A 249 23.09 11.81 -13.57
N TYR A 250 23.01 11.75 -12.24
CA TYR A 250 24.19 11.68 -11.37
C TYR A 250 23.90 10.88 -10.10
N LEU A 251 24.98 10.43 -9.45
CA LEU A 251 24.91 9.81 -8.13
C LEU A 251 25.33 10.82 -7.05
N GLN A 252 24.67 10.74 -5.90
CA GLN A 252 25.05 11.47 -4.70
C GLN A 252 25.10 10.51 -3.51
N ASN A 253 26.16 10.60 -2.70
CA ASN A 253 26.20 9.88 -1.44
C ASN A 253 25.40 10.66 -0.40
N SER A 254 24.52 9.97 0.31
CA SER A 254 23.82 10.49 1.48
C SER A 254 24.20 9.69 2.73
N GLU A 255 23.70 10.15 3.89
CA GLU A 255 23.95 9.46 5.17
C GLU A 255 23.36 8.05 5.13
N ILE A 256 22.14 7.92 4.59
CA ILE A 256 21.35 6.68 4.53
C ILE A 256 21.70 5.76 3.35
N GLY A 257 22.38 6.24 2.32
CA GLY A 257 22.49 5.47 1.07
C GLY A 257 23.30 6.12 -0.04
N ILE A 258 23.20 5.50 -1.22
CA ILE A 258 23.54 6.12 -2.50
C ILE A 258 22.23 6.56 -3.17
N GLU A 259 22.22 7.75 -3.74
CA GLU A 259 21.06 8.35 -4.39
C GLU A 259 21.32 8.51 -5.88
N LEU A 260 20.42 7.97 -6.72
CA LEU A 260 20.39 8.21 -8.15
C LEU A 260 19.43 9.34 -8.46
N HIS A 261 19.99 10.45 -8.95
CA HIS A 261 19.23 11.63 -9.34
C HIS A 261 19.03 11.64 -10.85
N ILE A 262 17.79 11.89 -11.28
CA ILE A 262 17.41 12.18 -12.66
C ILE A 262 16.71 13.53 -12.63
N LYS A 263 17.45 14.58 -13.00
CA LYS A 263 17.02 15.97 -12.94
C LYS A 263 16.77 16.52 -14.34
N ASP A 264 15.60 17.13 -14.55
CA ASP A 264 15.26 17.86 -15.77
C ASP A 264 14.96 19.34 -15.48
N ASN A 265 15.14 20.20 -16.49
CA ASN A 265 14.76 21.62 -16.46
C ASN A 265 13.34 21.86 -17.02
N GLY A 266 12.42 20.90 -16.81
CA GLY A 266 11.09 20.92 -17.38
C GLY A 266 10.12 21.89 -16.71
N ILE A 267 8.83 21.67 -16.95
CA ILE A 267 7.74 22.48 -16.37
C ILE A 267 7.65 22.36 -14.85
N GLY A 268 8.32 21.37 -14.25
CA GLY A 268 8.28 21.10 -12.81
C GLY A 268 6.89 20.69 -12.30
N ILE A 269 6.82 20.45 -11.00
CA ILE A 269 5.63 20.02 -10.26
C ILE A 269 5.41 21.05 -9.14
N LYS A 270 4.16 21.44 -8.92
CA LYS A 270 3.78 22.31 -7.80
C LYS A 270 4.06 21.62 -6.48
N THR A 271 4.55 22.37 -5.49
CA THR A 271 4.88 21.84 -4.17
C THR A 271 3.71 21.11 -3.51
N GLU A 272 2.49 21.59 -3.72
CA GLU A 272 1.24 20.99 -3.23
C GLU A 272 0.94 19.60 -3.84
N ASP A 273 1.45 19.35 -5.05
CA ASP A 273 1.17 18.15 -5.83
C ASP A 273 2.28 17.09 -5.69
N ILE A 274 3.46 17.44 -5.13
CA ILE A 274 4.62 16.54 -5.03
C ILE A 274 4.27 15.21 -4.35
N ASN A 275 3.49 15.23 -3.27
CA ASN A 275 3.11 13.99 -2.58
C ASN A 275 2.06 13.18 -3.38
N ARG A 276 1.25 13.87 -4.19
CA ARG A 276 0.13 13.28 -4.93
C ARG A 276 0.56 12.62 -6.23
N VAL A 277 1.74 12.94 -6.78
CA VAL A 277 2.21 12.32 -8.03
C VAL A 277 2.48 10.82 -7.92
N PHE A 278 2.59 10.31 -6.68
CA PHE A 278 2.66 8.89 -6.40
C PHE A 278 1.28 8.25 -6.17
N ASP A 279 0.18 9.01 -6.17
CA ASP A 279 -1.16 8.47 -6.01
C ASP A 279 -1.63 7.75 -7.28
N LYS A 280 -2.45 6.72 -7.09
CA LYS A 280 -3.00 5.91 -8.17
C LYS A 280 -3.81 6.79 -9.13
N GLY A 281 -3.35 6.89 -10.38
CA GLY A 281 -4.07 7.59 -11.45
C GLY A 281 -4.00 9.12 -11.36
N TYR A 282 -3.11 9.67 -10.53
CA TYR A 282 -2.93 11.11 -10.45
C TYR A 282 -2.27 11.64 -11.72
N VAL A 283 -2.85 12.70 -12.30
CA VAL A 283 -2.28 13.41 -13.44
C VAL A 283 -2.36 14.91 -13.21
N GLY A 284 -1.24 15.60 -13.39
CA GLY A 284 -1.17 17.05 -13.21
C GLY A 284 -2.02 17.83 -14.21
N LYS A 285 -2.19 19.14 -13.96
CA LYS A 285 -3.04 20.03 -14.76
C LYS A 285 -2.75 20.05 -16.27
N HIS A 286 -1.52 19.74 -16.69
CA HIS A 286 -1.11 19.70 -18.10
C HIS A 286 -1.45 18.38 -18.83
N ASN A 287 -2.43 17.60 -18.32
CA ASN A 287 -2.81 16.32 -18.93
C ASN A 287 -3.46 16.45 -20.31
N GLU A 288 -4.09 17.58 -20.61
CA GLU A 288 -4.74 17.80 -21.91
C GLU A 288 -3.75 17.70 -23.08
N ILE A 289 -2.49 18.06 -22.84
CA ILE A 289 -1.40 18.04 -23.82
C ILE A 289 -0.70 16.67 -23.85
N THR A 290 -0.58 16.01 -22.69
CA THR A 290 0.30 14.83 -22.50
C THR A 290 -0.43 13.49 -22.48
N LYS A 291 -1.75 13.46 -22.26
CA LYS A 291 -2.59 12.24 -22.18
C LYS A 291 -1.95 11.10 -21.38
N SER A 292 -1.50 11.41 -20.16
CA SER A 292 -0.88 10.48 -19.21
C SER A 292 -1.92 9.72 -18.39
N THR A 293 -1.60 8.47 -18.00
CA THR A 293 -2.48 7.60 -17.20
C THR A 293 -2.33 7.79 -15.69
N GLY A 294 -1.25 8.44 -15.23
CA GLY A 294 -0.98 8.66 -13.80
C GLY A 294 -0.57 7.42 -13.02
N MET A 295 -0.21 6.32 -13.70
CA MET A 295 0.13 5.04 -13.05
C MET A 295 1.64 4.79 -12.91
N GLY A 296 2.48 5.43 -13.74
CA GLY A 296 3.91 5.11 -13.83
C GLY A 296 4.68 5.32 -12.52
N LEU A 297 4.53 6.48 -11.89
CA LEU A 297 5.21 6.79 -10.62
C LEU A 297 4.63 6.00 -9.44
N TYR A 298 3.31 5.79 -9.40
CA TYR A 298 2.65 4.93 -8.42
C TYR A 298 3.21 3.49 -8.45
N ILE A 299 3.30 2.89 -9.64
CA ILE A 299 3.85 1.54 -9.82
C ILE A 299 5.33 1.51 -9.43
N SER A 300 6.09 2.55 -9.83
CA SER A 300 7.52 2.68 -9.48
C SER A 300 7.73 2.70 -7.97
N LYS A 301 6.94 3.50 -7.23
CA LYS A 301 6.97 3.53 -5.76
C LYS A 301 6.67 2.17 -5.14
N LYS A 302 5.64 1.47 -5.63
CA LYS A 302 5.29 0.14 -5.14
C LYS A 302 6.40 -0.88 -5.33
N ILE A 303 7.05 -0.88 -6.49
CA ILE A 303 8.13 -1.82 -6.81
C ILE A 303 9.37 -1.50 -5.94
N LEU A 304 9.76 -0.22 -5.86
CA LEU A 304 10.91 0.20 -5.05
C LEU A 304 10.72 -0.13 -3.57
N ASN A 305 9.54 0.16 -3.00
CA ASN A 305 9.23 -0.20 -1.62
C ASN A 305 9.38 -1.70 -1.36
N LYS A 306 9.04 -2.57 -2.33
CA LYS A 306 9.23 -4.03 -2.21
C LYS A 306 10.69 -4.46 -2.35
N LEU A 307 11.46 -3.74 -3.17
CA LEU A 307 12.91 -3.93 -3.27
C LEU A 307 13.68 -3.27 -2.11
N SER A 308 12.97 -2.72 -1.12
CA SER A 308 13.53 -1.97 0.01
C SER A 308 14.37 -0.77 -0.42
N HIS A 309 13.97 -0.10 -1.51
CA HIS A 309 14.52 1.17 -1.98
C HIS A 309 13.47 2.26 -1.85
N ASP A 310 13.90 3.52 -1.84
CA ASP A 310 12.99 4.66 -1.79
C ASP A 310 12.99 5.48 -3.08
N ILE A 311 11.93 6.24 -3.29
CA ILE A 311 11.82 7.25 -4.35
C ILE A 311 11.18 8.51 -3.80
N SER A 312 11.81 9.64 -4.10
CA SER A 312 11.38 10.98 -3.74
C SER A 312 11.49 11.92 -4.93
N ILE A 313 10.78 13.05 -4.86
CA ILE A 313 10.79 14.07 -5.89
C ILE A 313 11.03 15.43 -5.25
N GLU A 314 12.00 16.15 -5.78
CA GLU A 314 12.24 17.56 -5.50
C GLU A 314 11.95 18.34 -6.78
N SER A 315 11.03 19.29 -6.73
CA SER A 315 10.67 20.03 -7.93
C SER A 315 10.22 21.44 -7.59
N LYS A 316 10.51 22.34 -8.52
CA LYS A 316 10.02 23.72 -8.50
C LYS A 316 9.32 24.00 -9.82
N GLU A 317 8.06 24.42 -9.71
CA GLU A 317 7.22 24.74 -10.87
C GLU A 317 7.93 25.75 -11.77
N ASN A 318 7.94 25.46 -13.07
CA ASN A 318 8.61 26.21 -14.12
C ASN A 318 10.14 26.29 -14.03
N GLU A 319 10.79 25.50 -13.19
CA GLU A 319 12.26 25.49 -13.10
C GLU A 319 12.86 24.11 -13.32
N PHE A 320 12.50 23.13 -12.50
CA PHE A 320 13.09 21.79 -12.58
C PHE A 320 12.23 20.71 -11.92
N CYS A 321 12.48 19.46 -12.30
CA CYS A 321 12.03 18.27 -11.58
C CYS A 321 13.22 17.35 -11.36
N ASN A 322 13.46 16.92 -10.13
CA ASN A 322 14.52 16.01 -9.73
C ASN A 322 13.88 14.79 -9.07
N VAL A 323 13.95 13.65 -9.73
CA VAL A 323 13.49 12.38 -9.18
C VAL A 323 14.69 11.66 -8.60
N CYS A 324 14.63 11.33 -7.31
CA CYS A 324 15.69 10.64 -6.59
C CYS A 324 15.27 9.22 -6.24
N ILE A 325 16.09 8.23 -6.58
CA ILE A 325 15.97 6.85 -6.09
C ILE A 325 17.06 6.61 -5.05
N THR A 326 16.68 6.25 -3.83
CA THR A 326 17.60 6.00 -2.72
C THR A 326 17.80 4.50 -2.52
N PHE A 327 19.05 4.07 -2.60
CA PHE A 327 19.47 2.70 -2.29
C PHE A 327 20.18 2.70 -0.93
N TYR A 328 19.57 2.08 0.07
CA TYR A 328 20.11 2.07 1.44
C TYR A 328 21.41 1.26 1.55
N LYS A 329 22.31 1.68 2.45
CA LYS A 329 23.53 0.92 2.75
C LYS A 329 23.17 -0.41 3.41
N LEU A 330 23.88 -1.49 3.06
CA LEU A 330 23.67 -2.82 3.65
C LEU A 330 23.77 -2.83 5.19
N SER A 331 24.51 -1.91 5.80
CA SER A 331 24.62 -1.75 7.25
C SER A 331 23.27 -1.45 7.92
N ASP A 332 22.36 -0.77 7.21
CA ASP A 332 21.08 -0.32 7.78
C ASP A 332 20.03 -1.44 7.78
N TYR A 333 20.18 -2.45 6.91
CA TYR A 333 19.29 -3.62 6.88
C TYR A 333 19.37 -4.47 8.15
N PHE A 334 20.48 -4.43 8.88
CA PHE A 334 20.67 -5.16 10.13
C PHE A 334 20.22 -4.39 11.39
N ASN A 335 19.86 -3.12 11.26
CA ASN A 335 19.46 -2.26 12.39
C ASN A 335 17.93 -2.14 12.56
N VAL A 336 17.13 -2.87 11.75
CA VAL A 336 15.65 -2.82 11.77
C VAL A 336 15.01 -4.13 12.26
N THR A 337 15.74 -4.97 13.00
CA THR A 337 15.17 -6.05 13.83
C THR A 337 15.25 -5.67 15.28
#